data_AF-A0A6G1GQJ3-F1
#
_entry.id   AF-A0A6G1GQJ3-F1
#
_cell.length_a   1.000
_cell.length_b   1.000
_cell.length_c   1.000
_cell.angle_alpha   90.00
_cell.angle_beta   90.00
_cell.angle_gamma   90.00
#
_symmetry.space_group_name_H-M   'P 1'
#
loop_
_entity.id
_entity.type
_entity.pdbx_description
1 polymer ?
#
loop_
_entity_poly.entity_id
_entity_poly.type
_entity_poly.pdbx_seq_one_letter_code
_entity_poly.pdbx_strand_id
1 'polypeptide(L)'
;MRKAALEAFLAERHGRFIFAYNNIHTNQVVYSLTRNLNNYRALDQITFVGKKSKPSKLRKDLWKPLLTVTFPTPYQGLIAFRQLQEYRRMHEFCWRTQRTLSSFDDQKNPRSARTKWLMDQKANSVADLAAVLLGFEKKERDRLSMVKYADGIDEAAEHKQKIKDAKAAIAAREAEKARKRKEARLARIAEMKSRKKKWPWSKQAEAEDEGRAEEEAVEVEEEEIEIPPEKEFVQEPGLKMRRAAKLLAKQKAAELTAEFKALKREHWGAKAERKKEIEKEKERVQAELDKLKSLWKEDKKVSVTLLPPARLEAFRDIWGELYKQIEPTMQIENVVMIEWANAEDIDLAPAWPQVNHTVMYGTAAEKKIARHTAPHPVALLQESAEANEEVAESEVEEDEQTGLTAQDDGKTTKESESNEGFLSGPFARVRGLFLSGGSNAGDRPQV
;
A
#
# COMPACT_ATOMS: atom_id res chain seq x y z
N MET A 1 33.70 16.18 30.52
CA MET A 1 33.31 14.88 29.95
C MET A 1 31.89 14.43 30.32
N ARG A 2 31.45 14.49 31.60
CA ARG A 2 30.11 14.00 32.00
C ARG A 2 28.91 14.71 31.32
N LYS A 3 28.98 16.03 31.10
CA LYS A 3 27.90 16.80 30.43
C LYS A 3 27.68 16.38 28.97
N ALA A 4 28.76 16.25 28.20
CA ALA A 4 28.69 15.83 26.79
C ALA A 4 28.18 14.38 26.64
N ALA A 5 28.57 13.48 27.53
CA ALA A 5 28.05 12.11 27.54
C ALA A 5 26.54 12.08 27.85
N LEU A 6 26.07 12.90 28.79
CA LEU A 6 24.65 13.07 29.08
C LEU A 6 23.88 13.67 27.89
N GLU A 7 24.45 14.68 27.22
CA GLU A 7 23.84 15.28 26.03
C GLU A 7 23.76 14.30 24.86
N ALA A 8 24.81 13.51 24.63
CA ALA A 8 24.81 12.46 23.61
C ALA A 8 23.76 11.37 23.93
N PHE A 9 23.67 10.94 25.19
CA PHE A 9 22.67 9.97 25.63
C PHE A 9 21.23 10.52 25.53
N LEU A 10 21.02 11.80 25.86
CA LEU A 10 19.74 12.46 25.69
C LEU A 10 19.38 12.61 24.21
N ALA A 11 20.35 12.93 23.36
CA ALA A 11 20.16 13.03 21.92
C ALA A 11 19.81 11.68 21.29
N GLU A 12 20.47 10.60 21.72
CA GLU A 12 20.19 9.23 21.28
C GLU A 12 18.78 8.77 21.66
N ARG A 13 18.30 9.19 22.84
CA ARG A 13 16.95 8.89 23.32
C ARG A 13 15.90 9.92 22.92
N HIS A 14 16.30 10.99 22.23
CA HIS A 14 15.39 12.06 21.86
C HIS A 14 14.37 11.53 20.86
N GLY A 15 13.08 11.62 21.20
CA GLY A 15 11.99 11.04 20.41
C GLY A 15 11.56 9.66 20.86
N ARG A 16 12.28 8.97 21.75
CA ARG A 16 11.82 7.69 22.31
C ARG A 16 10.60 7.87 23.21
N PHE A 17 10.53 9.00 23.90
CA PHE A 17 9.45 9.34 24.81
C PHE A 17 8.68 10.55 24.28
N ILE A 18 7.37 10.46 24.28
CA ILE A 18 6.47 11.57 24.04
C ILE A 18 5.66 11.81 25.31
N PHE A 19 5.66 13.03 25.79
CA PHE A 19 4.88 13.47 26.95
C PHE A 19 3.75 14.37 26.46
N ALA A 20 2.51 14.04 26.82
CA ALA A 20 1.38 14.91 26.60
C ALA A 20 0.93 15.52 27.94
N TYR A 21 0.62 16.81 27.93
CA TYR A 21 0.11 17.53 29.08
C TYR A 21 -1.23 18.14 28.73
N ASN A 22 -2.19 18.05 29.63
CA ASN A 22 -3.48 18.72 29.49
C ASN A 22 -3.62 19.88 30.48
N ASN A 23 -4.34 20.92 30.06
CA ASN A 23 -4.79 21.96 30.95
C ASN A 23 -6.02 21.49 31.73
N ILE A 24 -6.01 21.63 33.06
CA ILE A 24 -7.08 21.12 33.94
C ILE A 24 -8.43 21.82 33.67
N HIS A 25 -8.42 23.10 33.28
CA HIS A 25 -9.64 23.88 33.13
C HIS A 25 -10.16 23.89 31.68
N THR A 26 -9.24 23.98 30.71
CA THR A 26 -9.60 24.15 29.30
C THR A 26 -9.49 22.89 28.48
N ASN A 27 -8.95 21.79 29.03
CA ASN A 27 -8.67 20.54 28.32
C ASN A 27 -7.79 20.71 27.07
N GLN A 28 -7.07 21.82 26.94
CA GLN A 28 -6.07 22.01 25.89
C GLN A 28 -4.92 21.04 26.11
N VAL A 29 -4.44 20.41 25.03
CA VAL A 29 -3.34 19.45 25.08
C VAL A 29 -2.10 20.00 24.40
N VAL A 30 -0.94 19.76 25.01
CA VAL A 30 0.37 20.11 24.48
C VAL A 30 1.28 18.90 24.53
N TYR A 31 2.01 18.67 23.44
CA TYR A 31 2.98 17.59 23.32
C TYR A 31 4.41 18.11 23.57
N SER A 32 5.24 17.26 24.17
CA SER A 32 6.65 17.54 24.43
C SER A 32 7.48 16.27 24.28
N LEU A 33 8.71 16.40 23.76
CA LEU A 33 9.69 15.31 23.73
C LEU A 33 10.48 15.21 25.03
N THR A 34 10.38 16.22 25.90
CA THR A 34 11.03 16.26 27.21
C THR A 34 10.01 16.25 28.33
N ARG A 35 10.35 15.60 29.45
CA ARG A 35 9.53 15.54 30.68
C ARG A 35 9.29 16.92 31.31
N ASN A 36 10.13 17.89 31.01
CA ASN A 36 9.90 19.28 31.41
C ASN A 36 9.22 20.02 30.27
N LEU A 37 8.08 20.66 30.58
CA LEU A 37 7.34 21.45 29.60
C LEU A 37 8.06 22.79 29.35
N ASN A 38 8.61 22.97 28.14
CA ASN A 38 9.23 24.23 27.74
C ASN A 38 8.15 25.26 27.40
N ASN A 39 8.11 26.37 28.15
CA ASN A 39 7.10 27.42 28.02
C ASN A 39 6.95 27.93 26.58
N TYR A 40 8.05 28.21 25.87
CA TYR A 40 7.98 28.77 24.51
C TYR A 40 7.38 27.77 23.51
N ARG A 41 7.94 26.56 23.47
CA ARG A 41 7.50 25.49 22.56
C ARG A 41 6.05 25.06 22.82
N ALA A 42 5.64 25.08 24.07
CA ALA A 42 4.29 24.74 24.49
C ALA A 42 3.27 25.85 24.19
N LEU A 43 3.66 27.12 24.32
CA LEU A 43 2.82 28.25 23.92
C LEU A 43 2.66 28.34 22.40
N ASP A 44 3.69 28.03 21.62
CA ASP A 44 3.64 28.02 20.13
C ASP A 44 2.63 27.02 19.61
N GLN A 45 2.50 25.91 20.32
CA GLN A 45 1.52 24.89 20.05
C GLN A 45 0.10 25.44 20.17
N ILE A 46 -0.22 26.20 21.24
CA ILE A 46 -1.57 26.71 21.50
C ILE A 46 -1.96 27.79 20.48
N THR A 47 -2.99 27.51 19.67
CA THR A 47 -3.57 28.48 18.72
C THR A 47 -4.40 29.54 19.42
N PHE A 48 -4.35 30.76 18.89
CA PHE A 48 -5.21 31.84 19.34
C PHE A 48 -6.60 31.69 18.72
N VAL A 49 -7.57 31.25 19.52
CA VAL A 49 -8.98 31.09 19.11
C VAL A 49 -9.82 32.33 19.47
N GLY A 50 -9.40 33.07 20.49
CA GLY A 50 -10.09 34.28 20.97
C GLY A 50 -9.51 34.85 22.26
N LYS A 51 -10.19 35.84 22.86
CA LYS A 51 -9.76 36.46 24.13
C LYS A 51 -9.65 35.39 25.22
N LYS A 52 -8.55 35.41 25.98
CA LYS A 52 -8.21 34.44 27.04
C LYS A 52 -7.94 33.01 26.56
N SER A 53 -7.81 32.77 25.24
CA SER A 53 -7.58 31.42 24.73
C SER A 53 -6.15 30.93 24.82
N LYS A 54 -5.20 31.85 24.66
CA LYS A 54 -3.78 31.61 24.77
C LYS A 54 -3.28 32.34 26.02
N PRO A 55 -2.77 31.64 27.04
CA PRO A 55 -2.19 32.30 28.20
C PRO A 55 -0.88 33.00 27.81
N SER A 56 -0.50 34.07 28.52
CA SER A 56 0.79 34.74 28.31
C SER A 56 1.98 33.90 28.76
N LYS A 57 1.79 33.10 29.81
CA LYS A 57 2.78 32.18 30.38
C LYS A 57 2.08 30.93 30.90
N LEU A 58 2.71 29.77 30.72
CA LEU A 58 2.21 28.52 31.30
C LEU A 58 2.45 28.52 32.80
N ARG A 59 1.38 28.31 33.57
CA ARG A 59 1.45 28.17 35.01
C ARG A 59 1.51 26.69 35.38
N LYS A 60 2.46 26.29 36.23
CA LYS A 60 2.76 24.87 36.52
C LYS A 60 1.61 24.12 37.19
N ASP A 61 0.75 24.83 37.91
CA ASP A 61 -0.43 24.31 38.61
C ASP A 61 -1.58 23.92 37.67
N LEU A 62 -1.66 24.57 36.50
CA LEU A 62 -2.77 24.37 35.55
C LEU A 62 -2.54 23.24 34.55
N TRP A 63 -1.30 22.74 34.45
CA TRP A 63 -0.91 21.74 33.47
C TRP A 63 -0.54 20.44 34.18
N LYS A 64 -1.28 19.38 33.87
CA LYS A 64 -1.02 18.03 34.40
C LYS A 64 -0.53 17.12 33.28
N PRO A 65 0.29 16.09 33.60
CA PRO A 65 0.57 15.04 32.63
C PRO A 65 -0.74 14.34 32.27
N LEU A 66 -0.96 14.13 30.97
CA LEU A 66 -2.08 13.37 30.43
C LEU A 66 -1.65 11.93 30.19
N LEU A 67 -0.58 11.75 29.42
CA LEU A 67 0.01 10.45 29.10
C LEU A 67 1.49 10.57 28.75
N THR A 68 2.21 9.45 28.86
CA THR A 68 3.57 9.27 28.36
C THR A 68 3.58 8.08 27.41
N VAL A 69 4.05 8.28 26.18
CA VAL A 69 4.22 7.22 25.20
C VAL A 69 5.69 6.87 25.09
N THR A 70 6.03 5.60 25.22
CA THR A 70 7.37 5.06 25.03
C THR A 70 7.39 4.22 23.76
N PHE A 71 8.19 4.65 22.79
CA PHE A 71 8.43 3.93 21.54
C PHE A 71 9.65 3.01 21.66
N PRO A 72 9.72 1.93 20.85
CA PRO A 72 10.93 1.11 20.74
C PRO A 72 12.10 1.90 20.15
N THR A 73 11.83 2.64 19.08
CA THR A 73 12.84 3.41 18.35
C THR A 73 12.57 4.92 18.45
N PRO A 74 13.62 5.76 18.60
CA PRO A 74 13.44 7.21 18.70
C PRO A 74 12.86 7.81 17.43
N TYR A 75 13.19 7.24 16.26
CA TYR A 75 12.69 7.70 14.96
C TYR A 75 11.16 7.59 14.84
N GLN A 76 10.57 6.47 15.26
CA GLN A 76 9.12 6.28 15.27
C GLN A 76 8.44 7.35 16.13
N GLY A 77 8.95 7.62 17.32
CA GLY A 77 8.36 8.63 18.18
C GLY A 77 8.55 10.06 17.66
N LEU A 78 9.62 10.37 16.91
CA LEU A 78 9.73 11.66 16.21
C LEU A 78 8.68 11.82 15.11
N ILE A 79 8.43 10.76 14.33
CA ILE A 79 7.36 10.76 13.31
C ILE A 79 6.00 10.92 14.00
N ALA A 80 5.74 10.13 15.03
CA ALA A 80 4.49 10.17 15.79
C ALA A 80 4.25 11.57 16.37
N PHE A 81 5.28 12.16 16.99
CA PHE A 81 5.21 13.51 17.53
C PHE A 81 4.85 14.55 16.48
N ARG A 82 5.47 14.47 15.29
CA ARG A 82 5.14 15.34 14.16
C ARG A 82 3.69 15.16 13.72
N GLN A 83 3.25 13.91 13.55
CA GLN A 83 1.88 13.61 13.13
C GLN A 83 0.86 14.09 14.17
N LEU A 84 1.09 13.89 15.46
CA LEU A 84 0.24 14.39 16.55
C LEU A 84 0.11 15.93 16.52
N GLN A 85 1.20 16.65 16.25
CA GLN A 85 1.15 18.10 16.08
C GLN A 85 0.37 18.53 14.84
N GLU A 86 0.49 17.77 13.75
CA GLU A 86 -0.27 18.01 12.50
C GLU A 86 -1.77 17.74 12.71
N TYR A 87 -2.14 16.61 13.32
CA TYR A 87 -3.54 16.28 13.66
C TYR A 87 -4.17 17.33 14.54
N ARG A 88 -3.48 17.78 15.58
CA ARG A 88 -3.99 18.83 16.45
C ARG A 88 -4.25 20.14 15.72
N ARG A 89 -3.31 20.56 14.85
CA ARG A 89 -3.53 21.74 14.00
C ARG A 89 -4.74 21.52 13.10
N MET A 90 -4.92 20.34 12.52
CA MET A 90 -6.09 20.04 11.69
C MET A 90 -7.40 20.12 12.48
N HIS A 91 -7.46 19.63 13.72
CA HIS A 91 -8.65 19.78 14.57
C HIS A 91 -8.95 21.25 14.91
N GLU A 92 -7.92 22.06 15.12
CA GLU A 92 -8.08 23.50 15.41
C GLU A 92 -8.48 24.32 14.16
N PHE A 93 -7.98 23.98 12.97
CA PHE A 93 -8.21 24.74 11.72
C PHE A 93 -9.38 24.22 10.87
N CYS A 94 -9.52 22.90 10.74
CA CYS A 94 -10.47 22.25 9.82
C CYS A 94 -11.76 21.78 10.50
N TRP A 95 -12.06 22.28 11.71
CA TRP A 95 -13.23 21.88 12.50
C TRP A 95 -14.57 22.07 11.77
N ARG A 96 -14.66 22.97 10.79
CA ARG A 96 -15.89 23.16 9.99
C ARG A 96 -16.22 21.96 9.11
N THR A 97 -15.21 21.31 8.56
CA THR A 97 -15.39 20.17 7.64
C THR A 97 -15.78 18.90 8.39
N GLN A 98 -15.34 18.74 9.64
CA GLN A 98 -15.77 17.64 10.52
C GLN A 98 -17.25 17.76 10.94
N ARG A 99 -17.84 18.96 10.81
CA ARG A 99 -19.16 19.30 11.35
C ARG A 99 -20.32 19.01 10.40
N THR A 100 -20.07 18.70 9.13
CA THR A 100 -21.13 18.44 8.14
C THR A 100 -21.97 17.19 8.45
N LEU A 101 -21.66 16.42 9.49
CA LEU A 101 -22.33 15.16 9.82
C LEU A 101 -23.30 15.21 11.03
N SER A 102 -23.37 16.26 11.85
CA SER A 102 -24.37 16.29 12.93
C SER A 102 -24.76 17.70 13.43
N SER A 103 -25.96 18.13 13.01
CA SER A 103 -26.97 18.93 13.75
C SER A 103 -26.60 20.23 14.50
N PHE A 104 -25.39 20.74 14.37
CA PHE A 104 -24.93 21.89 15.13
C PHE A 104 -24.98 23.15 14.24
N ASP A 105 -26.15 23.78 14.16
CA ASP A 105 -26.35 25.07 13.47
C ASP A 105 -25.28 26.09 13.91
N ASP A 106 -24.41 26.48 12.98
CA ASP A 106 -23.36 27.48 13.23
C ASP A 106 -23.93 28.85 13.63
N GLN A 107 -25.23 29.08 13.36
CA GLN A 107 -25.97 30.26 13.75
C GLN A 107 -26.40 30.27 15.22
N LYS A 108 -26.55 29.10 15.87
CA LYS A 108 -27.05 29.00 17.25
C LYS A 108 -25.96 29.00 18.32
N ASN A 109 -24.70 28.75 17.96
CA ASN A 109 -23.62 28.71 18.94
C ASN A 109 -22.97 30.10 19.15
N PRO A 110 -23.02 30.65 20.37
CA PRO A 110 -22.28 31.87 20.67
C PRO A 110 -20.77 31.63 20.51
N ARG A 111 -20.04 32.67 20.10
CA ARG A 111 -18.57 32.61 19.90
C ARG A 111 -17.83 32.05 21.13
N SER A 112 -18.35 32.27 22.34
CA SER A 112 -17.80 31.74 23.59
C SER A 112 -17.87 30.21 23.66
N ALA A 113 -19.01 29.61 23.29
CA ALA A 113 -19.18 28.14 23.28
C ALA A 113 -18.25 27.50 22.25
N ARG A 114 -18.13 28.11 21.06
CA ARG A 114 -17.19 27.67 20.04
C ARG A 114 -15.75 27.69 20.53
N THR A 115 -15.34 28.77 21.19
CA THR A 115 -13.99 28.89 21.77
C THR A 115 -13.73 27.82 22.82
N LYS A 116 -14.70 27.53 23.71
CA LYS A 116 -14.57 26.48 24.73
C LYS A 116 -14.42 25.10 24.09
N TRP A 117 -15.22 24.80 23.06
CA TRP A 117 -15.15 23.53 22.34
C TRP A 117 -13.81 23.37 21.59
N LEU A 118 -13.34 24.41 20.89
CA LEU A 118 -12.03 24.38 20.22
C LEU A 118 -10.86 24.23 21.19
N MET A 119 -11.02 24.61 22.45
CA MET A 119 -10.00 24.37 23.48
C MET A 119 -9.98 22.94 23.97
N ASP A 120 -11.12 22.26 23.97
CA ASP A 120 -11.26 20.90 24.48
C ASP A 120 -10.73 19.91 23.47
N GLN A 121 -9.42 19.68 23.53
CA GLN A 121 -8.67 18.81 22.61
C GLN A 121 -8.27 17.50 23.28
N LYS A 122 -8.78 17.20 24.49
CA LYS A 122 -8.37 16.02 25.25
C LYS A 122 -8.75 14.72 24.53
N ALA A 123 -10.04 14.55 24.21
CA ALA A 123 -10.53 13.36 23.51
C ALA A 123 -9.90 13.21 22.12
N ASN A 124 -9.83 14.32 21.36
CA ASN A 124 -9.20 14.33 20.03
C ASN A 124 -7.75 13.87 20.09
N SER A 125 -6.97 14.34 21.08
CA SER A 125 -5.56 13.98 21.24
C SER A 125 -5.36 12.49 21.53
N VAL A 126 -6.28 11.87 22.29
CA VAL A 126 -6.26 10.43 22.55
C VAL A 126 -6.60 9.65 21.27
N ALA A 127 -7.66 10.05 20.56
CA ALA A 127 -8.04 9.46 19.29
C ALA A 127 -6.93 9.60 18.22
N ASP A 128 -6.26 10.75 18.16
CA ASP A 128 -5.14 11.02 17.25
C ASP A 128 -3.95 10.10 17.53
N LEU A 129 -3.64 9.88 18.81
CA LEU A 129 -2.58 8.95 19.19
C LEU A 129 -2.92 7.52 18.73
N ALA A 130 -4.15 7.07 18.96
CA ALA A 130 -4.60 5.77 18.49
C ALA A 130 -4.52 5.66 16.96
N ALA A 131 -4.96 6.70 16.23
CA ALA A 131 -4.89 6.76 14.77
C ALA A 131 -3.45 6.73 14.23
N VAL A 132 -2.52 7.44 14.87
CA VAL A 132 -1.09 7.42 14.54
C VAL A 132 -0.53 6.01 14.69
N LEU A 133 -0.83 5.34 15.80
CA LEU A 133 -0.34 3.99 16.07
C LEU A 133 -0.95 2.95 15.11
N LEU A 134 -2.25 3.02 14.83
CA LEU A 134 -2.90 2.19 13.81
C LEU A 134 -2.30 2.43 12.42
N GLY A 135 -1.95 3.69 12.10
CA GLY A 135 -1.28 4.06 10.87
C GLY A 135 0.11 3.42 10.72
N PHE A 136 0.86 3.28 11.82
CA PHE A 136 2.11 2.54 11.79
C PHE A 136 1.89 1.04 11.60
N GLU A 137 0.88 0.45 12.25
CA GLU A 137 0.60 -0.99 12.14
C GLU A 137 0.21 -1.36 10.71
N LYS A 138 -0.65 -0.54 10.10
CA LYS A 138 -1.03 -0.68 8.70
C LYS A 138 0.19 -0.59 7.78
N LYS A 139 1.07 0.40 7.98
CA LYS A 139 2.30 0.53 7.16
C LYS A 139 3.22 -0.67 7.28
N GLU A 140 3.37 -1.22 8.49
CA GLU A 140 4.19 -2.42 8.70
C GLU A 140 3.54 -3.64 8.04
N ARG A 141 2.22 -3.79 8.13
CA ARG A 141 1.47 -4.85 7.44
C ARG A 141 1.63 -4.74 5.92
N ASP A 142 1.49 -3.54 5.36
CA ASP A 142 1.67 -3.26 3.94
C ASP A 142 3.11 -3.60 3.51
N ARG A 143 4.12 -3.20 4.31
CA ARG A 143 5.53 -3.56 4.08
C ARG A 143 5.74 -5.08 4.07
N LEU A 144 5.21 -5.79 5.06
CA LEU A 144 5.31 -7.26 5.12
C LEU A 144 4.63 -7.93 3.94
N SER A 145 3.49 -7.40 3.47
CA SER A 145 2.81 -7.91 2.26
C SER A 145 3.65 -7.72 1.01
N MET A 146 4.37 -6.59 0.89
CA MET A 146 5.27 -6.30 -0.23
C MET A 146 6.50 -7.22 -0.22
N VAL A 147 7.06 -7.52 0.95
CA VAL A 147 8.17 -8.47 1.10
C VAL A 147 7.72 -9.88 0.68
N LYS A 148 6.57 -10.36 1.18
CA LYS A 148 6.01 -11.66 0.78
C LYS A 148 5.76 -11.76 -0.72
N TYR A 149 5.31 -10.66 -1.35
CA TYR A 149 5.12 -10.63 -2.80
C TYR A 149 6.46 -10.71 -3.55
N ALA A 150 7.51 -10.06 -3.05
CA ALA A 150 8.85 -10.16 -3.62
C ALA A 150 9.42 -11.59 -3.51
N ASP A 151 9.29 -12.23 -2.34
CA ASP A 151 9.72 -13.62 -2.15
C ASP A 151 8.95 -14.57 -3.08
N GLY A 152 7.63 -14.35 -3.25
CA GLY A 152 6.81 -15.11 -4.20
C GLY A 152 7.21 -14.93 -5.67
N ILE A 153 7.77 -13.78 -6.04
CA ILE A 153 8.33 -13.57 -7.39
C ILE A 153 9.56 -14.45 -7.61
N ASP A 154 10.44 -14.54 -6.62
CA ASP A 154 11.65 -15.36 -6.69
C ASP A 154 11.30 -16.85 -6.76
N GLU A 155 10.36 -17.32 -5.94
CA GLU A 155 9.83 -18.68 -6.03
C GLU A 155 9.20 -18.98 -7.41
N ALA A 156 8.43 -18.04 -7.96
CA ALA A 156 7.85 -18.18 -9.29
C ALA A 156 8.93 -18.20 -10.40
N ALA A 157 10.01 -17.42 -10.23
CA ALA A 157 11.15 -17.41 -11.14
C ALA A 157 11.90 -18.75 -11.11
N GLU A 158 12.13 -19.31 -9.92
CA GLU A 158 12.72 -20.64 -9.74
C GLU A 158 11.85 -21.73 -10.37
N HIS A 159 10.54 -21.70 -10.12
CA HIS A 159 9.61 -22.67 -10.70
C HIS A 159 9.61 -22.58 -12.24
N LYS A 160 9.64 -21.37 -12.80
CA LYS A 160 9.76 -21.15 -14.25
C LYS A 160 11.08 -21.68 -14.80
N GLN A 161 12.17 -21.57 -14.05
CA GLN A 161 13.47 -22.11 -14.44
C GLN A 161 13.45 -23.65 -14.43
N LYS A 162 12.91 -24.27 -13.37
CA LYS A 162 12.70 -25.73 -13.29
C LYS A 162 11.88 -26.27 -14.47
N ILE A 163 10.81 -25.56 -14.87
CA ILE A 163 10.02 -25.92 -16.06
C ILE A 163 10.85 -25.86 -17.34
N LYS A 164 11.68 -24.82 -17.51
CA LYS A 164 12.55 -24.71 -18.69
C LYS A 164 13.58 -25.83 -18.74
N ASP A 165 14.20 -26.14 -17.60
CA ASP A 165 15.21 -27.19 -17.50
C ASP A 165 14.59 -28.58 -17.74
N ALA A 166 13.38 -28.82 -17.22
CA ALA A 166 12.62 -30.04 -17.51
C ALA A 166 12.27 -30.16 -19.01
N LYS A 167 11.83 -29.07 -19.65
CA LYS A 167 11.56 -29.05 -21.10
C LYS A 167 12.83 -29.29 -21.91
N ALA A 168 13.96 -28.70 -21.52
CA ALA A 168 15.25 -28.92 -22.16
C ALA A 168 15.71 -30.38 -22.02
N ALA A 169 15.52 -31.00 -20.86
CA ALA A 169 15.84 -32.41 -20.61
C ALA A 169 14.98 -33.36 -21.46
N ILE A 170 13.67 -33.07 -21.61
CA ILE A 170 12.79 -33.85 -22.50
C ILE A 170 13.26 -33.72 -23.95
N ALA A 171 13.52 -32.50 -24.42
CA ALA A 171 14.01 -32.26 -25.78
C ALA A 171 15.36 -32.96 -26.05
N ALA A 172 16.27 -32.98 -25.08
CA ALA A 172 17.54 -33.69 -25.19
C ALA A 172 17.33 -35.21 -25.33
N ARG A 173 16.43 -35.81 -24.55
CA ARG A 173 16.07 -37.24 -24.65
C ARG A 173 15.45 -37.59 -26.00
N GLU A 174 14.60 -36.71 -26.54
CA GLU A 174 14.02 -36.91 -27.88
C GLU A 174 15.06 -36.80 -29.00
N ALA A 175 15.99 -35.85 -28.89
CA ALA A 175 17.10 -35.70 -29.84
C ALA A 175 18.03 -36.92 -29.83
N GLU A 176 18.32 -37.48 -28.66
CA GLU A 176 19.11 -38.72 -28.53
C GLU A 176 18.38 -39.92 -29.16
N LYS A 177 17.08 -40.09 -28.91
CA LYS A 177 16.27 -41.12 -29.56
C LYS A 177 16.26 -40.95 -31.08
N ALA A 178 16.17 -39.71 -31.57
CA ALA A 178 16.24 -39.42 -33.00
C ALA A 178 17.61 -39.76 -33.61
N ARG A 179 18.71 -39.50 -32.89
CA ARG A 179 20.07 -39.91 -33.29
C ARG A 179 20.18 -41.43 -33.39
N LYS A 180 19.74 -42.18 -32.37
CA LYS A 180 19.74 -43.65 -32.39
C LYS A 180 18.89 -44.21 -33.53
N ARG A 181 17.73 -43.61 -33.84
CA ARG A 181 16.90 -44.00 -34.99
C ARG A 181 17.61 -43.77 -36.32
N LYS A 182 18.33 -42.65 -36.49
CA LYS A 182 19.12 -42.37 -37.69
C LYS A 182 20.27 -43.36 -37.84
N GLU A 183 21.01 -43.63 -36.77
CA GLU A 183 22.09 -44.62 -36.76
C GLU A 183 21.58 -46.03 -37.10
N ALA A 184 20.47 -46.47 -36.48
CA ALA A 184 19.85 -47.75 -36.79
C ALA A 184 19.39 -47.84 -38.26
N ARG A 185 18.86 -46.75 -38.83
CA ARG A 185 18.50 -46.69 -40.25
C ARG A 185 19.73 -46.80 -41.15
N LEU A 186 20.81 -46.11 -40.83
CA LEU A 186 22.07 -46.18 -41.57
C LEU A 186 22.68 -47.58 -41.48
N ALA A 187 22.65 -48.22 -40.31
CA ALA A 187 23.10 -49.60 -40.12
C ALA A 187 22.28 -50.59 -40.98
N ARG A 188 20.94 -50.44 -41.00
CA ARG A 188 20.06 -51.27 -41.85
C ARG A 188 20.32 -51.08 -43.35
N ILE A 189 20.61 -49.85 -43.78
CA ILE A 189 21.01 -49.57 -45.17
C ILE A 189 22.35 -50.25 -45.50
N ALA A 190 23.33 -50.19 -44.58
CA ALA A 190 24.62 -50.86 -44.76
C ALA A 190 24.47 -52.39 -44.84
N GLU A 191 23.63 -52.98 -43.98
CA GLU A 191 23.30 -54.41 -44.00
C GLU A 191 22.61 -54.85 -45.30
N MET A 192 21.66 -54.05 -45.81
CA MET A 192 21.03 -54.34 -47.11
C MET A 192 22.04 -54.29 -48.27
N LYS A 193 23.00 -53.35 -48.23
CA LYS A 193 24.06 -53.26 -49.24
C LYS A 193 25.03 -54.44 -49.18
N SER A 194 25.38 -54.94 -47.99
CA SER A 194 26.25 -56.12 -47.85
C SER A 194 25.54 -57.41 -48.30
N ARG A 195 24.23 -57.54 -48.04
CA ARG A 195 23.40 -58.63 -48.58
C ARG A 195 23.33 -58.63 -50.10
N LYS A 196 23.11 -57.47 -50.75
CA LYS A 196 23.09 -57.36 -52.23
C LYS A 196 24.42 -57.80 -52.86
N LYS A 197 25.56 -57.48 -52.25
CA LYS A 197 26.89 -57.92 -52.73
C LYS A 197 27.12 -59.45 -52.67
N LYS A 198 26.28 -60.19 -51.93
CA LYS A 198 26.45 -61.64 -51.69
C LYS A 198 25.49 -62.51 -52.51
N TRP A 199 24.66 -61.92 -53.38
CA TRP A 199 23.75 -62.66 -54.26
C TRP A 199 24.44 -62.97 -55.61
N PRO A 200 24.72 -64.24 -55.94
CA PRO A 200 25.59 -64.62 -57.06
C PRO A 200 24.87 -64.76 -58.42
N TRP A 201 23.64 -64.23 -58.59
CA TRP A 201 22.91 -64.30 -59.86
C TRP A 201 23.00 -63.02 -60.73
N SER A 202 23.79 -62.01 -60.33
CA SER A 202 23.83 -60.74 -61.07
C SER A 202 24.65 -60.74 -62.35
N LYS A 203 25.36 -61.83 -62.69
CA LYS A 203 26.07 -61.91 -63.99
C LYS A 203 25.18 -62.28 -65.18
N GLN A 204 23.93 -62.73 -64.97
CA GLN A 204 23.00 -63.00 -66.07
C GLN A 204 21.96 -61.90 -66.29
N ALA A 205 21.63 -61.08 -65.28
CA ALA A 205 20.69 -59.98 -65.43
C ALA A 205 21.33 -58.70 -66.02
N GLU A 206 22.62 -58.45 -65.76
CA GLU A 206 23.32 -57.27 -66.31
C GLU A 206 23.53 -57.34 -67.84
N ALA A 207 23.39 -58.53 -68.46
CA ALA A 207 23.46 -58.68 -69.92
C ALA A 207 22.09 -58.47 -70.64
N GLU A 208 20.96 -58.51 -69.91
CA GLU A 208 19.63 -58.28 -70.50
C GLU A 208 19.14 -56.83 -70.30
N ASP A 209 19.60 -56.12 -69.27
CA ASP A 209 19.20 -54.73 -69.01
C ASP A 209 20.03 -53.69 -69.79
N GLU A 210 21.25 -53.99 -70.24
CA GLU A 210 21.99 -53.10 -71.15
C GLU A 210 21.36 -53.03 -72.56
N GLY A 211 20.51 -53.98 -72.93
CA GLY A 211 19.74 -53.95 -74.18
C GLY A 211 18.40 -53.20 -74.10
N ARG A 212 17.95 -52.81 -72.90
CA ARG A 212 16.64 -52.16 -72.68
C ARG A 212 16.72 -50.71 -72.22
N ALA A 213 17.91 -50.26 -71.81
CA ALA A 213 18.15 -48.90 -71.34
C ALA A 213 18.27 -47.83 -72.44
N GLU A 214 18.23 -48.20 -73.74
CA GLU A 214 18.16 -47.23 -74.85
C GLU A 214 16.74 -46.94 -75.35
N GLU A 215 15.71 -47.70 -74.94
CA GLU A 215 14.31 -47.48 -75.38
C GLU A 215 13.39 -46.86 -74.32
N GLU A 216 13.81 -46.74 -73.06
CA GLU A 216 12.97 -46.23 -71.95
C GLU A 216 13.48 -44.87 -71.41
N ALA A 217 13.87 -43.98 -72.32
CA ALA A 217 14.05 -42.54 -72.05
C ALA A 217 12.80 -41.72 -72.45
N VAL A 218 11.63 -42.36 -72.35
CA VAL A 218 10.31 -41.74 -72.59
C VAL A 218 9.57 -41.69 -71.25
N GLU A 219 9.38 -40.44 -70.78
CA GLU A 219 8.17 -40.02 -70.06
C GLU A 219 7.88 -40.75 -68.73
N VAL A 220 8.53 -40.29 -67.64
CA VAL A 220 7.98 -40.44 -66.29
C VAL A 220 7.27 -39.13 -65.94
N GLU A 221 6.04 -39.01 -66.44
CA GLU A 221 5.03 -38.12 -65.86
C GLU A 221 4.82 -38.48 -64.38
N GLU A 222 4.59 -37.45 -63.58
CA GLU A 222 4.24 -37.55 -62.17
C GLU A 222 2.95 -38.38 -62.02
N GLU A 223 3.06 -39.63 -61.57
CA GLU A 223 1.89 -40.45 -61.17
C GLU A 223 1.19 -39.80 -59.97
N GLU A 224 0.19 -39.00 -60.30
CA GLU A 224 -0.87 -38.53 -59.43
C GLU A 224 -1.68 -39.75 -58.97
N ILE A 225 -1.74 -39.98 -57.66
CA ILE A 225 -2.52 -41.06 -57.06
C ILE A 225 -4.01 -40.75 -57.27
N GLU A 226 -4.64 -41.42 -58.24
CA GLU A 226 -6.08 -41.40 -58.45
C GLU A 226 -6.81 -42.07 -57.27
N ILE A 227 -7.53 -41.25 -56.51
CA ILE A 227 -8.52 -41.67 -55.52
C ILE A 227 -9.81 -42.03 -56.27
N PRO A 228 -10.45 -43.18 -56.02
CA PRO A 228 -11.64 -43.61 -56.76
C PRO A 228 -12.80 -42.61 -56.59
N PRO A 229 -13.62 -42.38 -57.64
CA PRO A 229 -14.72 -41.42 -57.59
C PRO A 229 -15.88 -41.95 -56.75
N GLU A 230 -15.98 -41.46 -55.51
CA GLU A 230 -17.23 -41.50 -54.76
C GLU A 230 -18.24 -40.54 -55.41
N LYS A 231 -19.17 -41.15 -56.15
CA LYS A 231 -20.60 -40.80 -56.27
C LYS A 231 -20.97 -39.32 -56.12
N GLU A 232 -21.29 -38.72 -57.26
CA GLU A 232 -22.26 -37.63 -57.48
C GLU A 232 -22.67 -36.83 -56.22
N PHE A 233 -21.79 -35.96 -55.76
CA PHE A 233 -22.10 -34.98 -54.74
C PHE A 233 -22.38 -33.62 -55.40
N VAL A 234 -23.66 -33.24 -55.34
CA VAL A 234 -24.27 -31.93 -55.52
C VAL A 234 -23.27 -30.79 -55.78
N GLN A 235 -23.32 -30.21 -56.98
CA GLN A 235 -22.59 -28.98 -57.31
C GLN A 235 -23.13 -27.81 -56.49
N GLU A 236 -22.64 -27.64 -55.27
CA GLU A 236 -22.86 -26.41 -54.52
C GLU A 236 -21.83 -25.34 -54.95
N PRO A 237 -22.27 -24.16 -55.43
CA PRO A 237 -21.38 -23.04 -55.78
C PRO A 237 -20.54 -22.49 -54.59
N GLY A 238 -20.71 -23.02 -53.38
CA GLY A 238 -19.96 -22.65 -52.17
C GLY A 238 -18.54 -23.20 -52.07
N LEU A 239 -18.15 -24.23 -52.84
CA LEU A 239 -16.84 -24.88 -52.65
C LEU A 239 -15.66 -24.04 -53.17
N LYS A 240 -15.83 -23.32 -54.29
CA LYS A 240 -14.81 -22.41 -54.84
C LYS A 240 -14.58 -21.21 -53.91
N MET A 241 -15.66 -20.67 -53.34
CA MET A 241 -15.61 -19.61 -52.31
C MET A 241 -14.87 -20.08 -51.05
N ARG A 242 -15.11 -21.32 -50.59
CA ARG A 242 -14.40 -21.89 -49.43
C ARG A 242 -12.89 -22.09 -49.68
N ARG A 243 -12.49 -22.50 -50.89
CA ARG A 243 -11.06 -22.63 -51.24
C ARG A 243 -10.38 -21.26 -51.33
N ALA A 244 -11.03 -20.27 -51.94
CA ALA A 244 -10.54 -18.89 -51.97
C ALA A 244 -10.41 -18.30 -50.56
N ALA A 245 -11.41 -18.50 -49.70
CA ALA A 245 -11.37 -18.05 -48.30
C ALA A 245 -10.24 -18.71 -47.49
N LYS A 246 -9.99 -20.01 -47.71
CA LYS A 246 -8.87 -20.72 -47.06
C LYS A 246 -7.50 -20.22 -47.51
N LEU A 247 -7.33 -19.92 -48.79
CA LEU A 247 -6.09 -19.36 -49.32
C LEU A 247 -5.84 -17.95 -48.76
N LEU A 248 -6.88 -17.12 -48.73
CA LEU A 248 -6.80 -15.76 -48.18
C LEU A 248 -6.53 -15.78 -46.67
N ALA A 249 -7.14 -16.71 -45.92
CA ALA A 249 -6.84 -16.92 -44.51
C ALA A 249 -5.39 -17.40 -44.28
N LYS A 250 -4.88 -18.28 -45.14
CA LYS A 250 -3.48 -18.76 -45.08
C LYS A 250 -2.48 -17.63 -45.39
N GLN A 251 -2.79 -16.76 -46.34
CA GLN A 251 -1.99 -15.57 -46.64
C GLN A 251 -1.97 -14.60 -45.47
N LYS A 252 -3.13 -14.24 -44.91
CA LYS A 252 -3.21 -13.38 -43.72
C LYS A 252 -2.51 -13.97 -42.50
N ALA A 253 -2.61 -15.28 -42.30
CA ALA A 253 -1.87 -15.96 -41.24
C ALA A 253 -0.35 -15.88 -41.46
N ALA A 254 0.11 -16.03 -42.71
CA ALA A 254 1.52 -15.88 -43.05
C ALA A 254 2.01 -14.44 -42.80
N GLU A 255 1.24 -13.43 -43.22
CA GLU A 255 1.54 -12.01 -42.98
C GLU A 255 1.64 -11.70 -41.47
N LEU A 256 0.64 -12.09 -40.68
CA LEU A 256 0.66 -11.89 -39.23
C LEU A 256 1.85 -12.60 -38.56
N THR A 257 2.22 -13.79 -39.02
CA THR A 257 3.40 -14.48 -38.49
C THR A 257 4.71 -13.80 -38.89
N ALA A 258 4.76 -13.16 -40.07
CA ALA A 258 5.92 -12.39 -40.52
C ALA A 258 6.05 -11.09 -39.73
N GLU A 259 4.94 -10.36 -39.54
CA GLU A 259 4.87 -9.16 -38.69
C GLU A 259 5.28 -9.47 -37.25
N PHE A 260 4.75 -10.55 -36.67
CA PHE A 260 5.13 -10.95 -35.31
C PHE A 260 6.62 -11.30 -35.19
N LYS A 261 7.20 -11.95 -36.22
CA LYS A 261 8.64 -12.22 -36.27
C LYS A 261 9.47 -10.95 -36.41
N ALA A 262 9.02 -9.96 -37.19
CA ALA A 262 9.67 -8.67 -37.33
C ALA A 262 9.65 -7.89 -36.02
N LEU A 263 8.48 -7.77 -35.39
CA LEU A 263 8.30 -7.11 -34.09
C LEU A 263 9.16 -7.76 -32.99
N LYS A 264 9.27 -9.09 -33.02
CA LYS A 264 10.13 -9.82 -32.09
C LYS A 264 11.62 -9.52 -32.33
N ARG A 265 12.08 -9.36 -33.57
CA ARG A 265 13.47 -8.98 -33.86
C ARG A 265 13.76 -7.56 -33.38
N GLU A 266 12.86 -6.61 -33.61
CA GLU A 266 13.00 -5.24 -33.12
C GLU A 266 13.03 -5.18 -31.59
N HIS A 267 12.11 -5.88 -30.93
CA HIS A 267 12.08 -5.91 -29.46
C HIS A 267 13.33 -6.55 -28.85
N TRP A 268 13.87 -7.61 -29.47
CA TRP A 268 15.13 -8.24 -29.03
C TRP A 268 16.36 -7.38 -29.34
N GLY A 269 16.37 -6.66 -30.46
CA GLY A 269 17.40 -5.67 -30.79
C GLY A 269 17.44 -4.52 -29.77
N ALA A 270 16.29 -3.90 -29.50
CA ALA A 270 16.16 -2.84 -28.51
C ALA A 270 16.55 -3.30 -27.09
N LYS A 271 16.23 -4.56 -26.74
CA LYS A 271 16.64 -5.14 -25.45
C LYS A 271 18.15 -5.36 -25.36
N ALA A 272 18.80 -5.74 -26.45
CA ALA A 272 20.25 -5.91 -26.50
C ALA A 272 20.98 -4.55 -26.42
N GLU A 273 20.48 -3.52 -27.09
CA GLU A 273 21.01 -2.16 -27.01
C GLU A 273 20.85 -1.57 -25.60
N ARG A 274 19.67 -1.68 -25.01
CA ARG A 274 19.43 -1.23 -23.63
C ARG A 274 20.30 -1.94 -22.61
N LYS A 275 20.60 -3.23 -22.83
CA LYS A 275 21.54 -3.97 -21.98
C LYS A 275 22.96 -3.41 -22.08
N LYS A 276 23.43 -3.09 -23.29
CA LYS A 276 24.74 -2.46 -23.51
C LYS A 276 24.82 -1.07 -22.87
N GLU A 277 23.74 -0.30 -22.93
CA GLU A 277 23.66 1.03 -22.32
C GLU A 277 23.74 0.96 -20.78
N ILE A 278 22.99 0.04 -20.16
CA ILE A 278 23.04 -0.21 -18.71
C ILE A 278 24.43 -0.68 -18.27
N GLU A 279 25.10 -1.54 -19.05
CA GLU A 279 26.44 -2.02 -18.74
C GLU A 279 27.47 -0.89 -18.78
N LYS A 280 27.40 -0.02 -19.80
CA LYS A 280 28.21 1.20 -19.90
C LYS A 280 27.95 2.19 -18.77
N GLU A 281 26.70 2.32 -18.32
CA GLU A 281 26.33 3.18 -17.20
C GLU A 281 26.83 2.62 -15.87
N LYS A 282 26.76 1.30 -15.67
CA LYS A 282 27.38 0.62 -14.51
C LYS A 282 28.88 0.85 -14.45
N GLU A 283 29.58 0.76 -15.59
CA GLU A 283 31.02 1.04 -15.65
C GLU A 283 31.33 2.50 -15.28
N ARG A 284 30.51 3.47 -15.75
CA ARG A 284 30.64 4.89 -15.37
C ARG A 284 30.44 5.11 -13.88
N VAL A 285 29.37 4.56 -13.30
CA VAL A 285 29.08 4.67 -11.87
C VAL A 285 30.18 4.03 -11.03
N GLN A 286 30.67 2.86 -11.45
CA GLN A 286 31.76 2.17 -10.76
C GLN A 286 33.05 2.99 -10.79
N ALA A 287 33.40 3.60 -11.93
CA ALA A 287 34.56 4.48 -12.04
C ALA A 287 34.44 5.73 -11.14
N GLU A 288 33.25 6.33 -11.02
CA GLU A 288 33.01 7.44 -10.08
C GLU A 288 33.11 7.01 -8.62
N LEU A 289 32.60 5.82 -8.29
CA LEU A 289 32.69 5.26 -6.95
C LEU A 289 34.14 5.01 -6.55
N ASP A 290 34.96 4.46 -7.45
CA ASP A 290 36.37 4.20 -7.19
C ASP A 290 37.17 5.51 -7.08
N LYS A 291 36.81 6.54 -7.85
CA LYS A 291 37.35 7.91 -7.68
C LYS A 291 36.95 8.54 -6.34
N LEU A 292 35.72 8.32 -5.86
CA LEU A 292 35.29 8.79 -4.53
C LEU A 292 36.02 8.03 -3.40
N LYS A 293 36.23 6.72 -3.56
CA LYS A 293 36.99 5.91 -2.61
C LYS A 293 38.47 6.32 -2.54
N SER A 294 39.09 6.70 -3.66
CA SER A 294 40.46 7.21 -3.65
C SER A 294 40.55 8.56 -2.94
N LEU A 295 39.61 9.49 -3.21
CA LEU A 295 39.52 10.78 -2.51
C LEU A 295 39.29 10.62 -1.00
N TRP A 296 38.50 9.62 -0.58
CA TRP A 296 38.29 9.30 0.84
C TRP A 296 39.52 8.68 1.52
N LYS A 297 40.40 8.02 0.77
CA LYS A 297 41.66 7.48 1.30
C LYS A 297 42.73 8.56 1.46
N GLU A 298 42.72 9.57 0.59
CA GLU A 298 43.78 10.58 0.54
C GLU A 298 43.53 11.80 1.45
N ASP A 299 42.28 12.13 1.81
CA ASP A 299 42.01 13.37 2.54
C ASP A 299 41.21 13.29 3.84
N LYS A 300 41.81 13.96 4.84
CA LYS A 300 41.27 14.35 6.14
C LYS A 300 39.92 15.04 6.00
N LYS A 301 38.94 14.64 6.83
CA LYS A 301 37.75 15.43 7.25
C LYS A 301 37.29 16.50 6.22
N VAL A 302 36.81 16.09 5.06
CA VAL A 302 36.17 17.04 4.13
C VAL A 302 34.80 17.40 4.71
N SER A 303 34.65 18.67 5.12
CA SER A 303 33.36 19.22 5.54
C SER A 303 32.38 19.21 4.36
N VAL A 304 31.19 18.66 4.56
CA VAL A 304 30.10 18.45 3.57
C VAL A 304 29.62 19.74 2.86
N THR A 305 30.07 20.91 3.28
CA THR A 305 29.60 22.23 2.83
C THR A 305 30.07 22.69 1.43
N LEU A 306 30.86 21.92 0.68
CA LEU A 306 31.44 22.37 -0.60
C LEU A 306 31.15 21.48 -1.82
N LEU A 307 30.16 20.57 -1.74
CA LEU A 307 29.80 19.73 -2.89
C LEU A 307 28.98 20.52 -3.94
N PRO A 308 29.35 20.45 -5.23
CA PRO A 308 28.56 21.04 -6.32
C PRO A 308 27.12 20.48 -6.36
N PRO A 309 26.11 21.28 -6.74
CA PRO A 309 24.70 20.90 -6.68
C PRO A 309 24.36 19.61 -7.45
N ALA A 310 25.00 19.36 -8.59
CA ALA A 310 24.82 18.12 -9.35
C ALA A 310 25.25 16.85 -8.58
N ARG A 311 26.25 16.96 -7.69
CA ARG A 311 26.66 15.85 -6.83
C ARG A 311 25.73 15.67 -5.63
N LEU A 312 25.06 16.73 -5.17
CA LEU A 312 24.07 16.61 -4.10
C LEU A 312 22.83 15.83 -4.56
N GLU A 313 22.45 15.94 -5.83
CA GLU A 313 21.35 15.15 -6.40
C GLU A 313 21.69 13.66 -6.51
N ALA A 314 22.85 13.32 -7.10
CA ALA A 314 23.31 11.92 -7.15
C ALA A 314 23.52 11.31 -5.74
N PHE A 315 24.01 12.10 -4.78
CA PHE A 315 24.14 11.67 -3.39
C PHE A 315 22.77 11.46 -2.75
N ARG A 316 21.76 12.29 -3.07
CA ARG A 316 20.39 12.13 -2.60
C ARG A 316 19.72 10.88 -3.17
N ASP A 317 20.03 10.48 -4.41
CA ASP A 317 19.48 9.26 -5.02
C ASP A 317 20.13 8.00 -4.44
N ILE A 318 21.46 7.96 -4.31
CA ILE A 318 22.20 6.85 -3.70
C ILE A 318 21.81 6.69 -2.23
N TRP A 319 21.76 7.79 -1.48
CA TRP A 319 21.26 7.74 -0.10
C TRP A 319 19.76 7.44 -0.05
N GLY A 320 18.97 7.84 -1.06
CA GLY A 320 17.57 7.47 -1.16
C GLY A 320 17.37 5.96 -1.26
N GLU A 321 18.19 5.25 -2.04
CA GLU A 321 18.20 3.78 -2.08
C GLU A 321 18.72 3.16 -0.78
N LEU A 322 19.78 3.73 -0.18
CA LEU A 322 20.33 3.25 1.09
C LEU A 322 19.35 3.47 2.26
N TYR A 323 18.64 4.59 2.31
CA TYR A 323 17.63 4.88 3.32
C TYR A 323 16.37 4.03 3.14
N LYS A 324 16.01 3.65 1.90
CA LYS A 324 14.97 2.63 1.66
C LYS A 324 15.36 1.26 2.26
N GLN A 325 16.65 0.93 2.29
CA GLN A 325 17.14 -0.30 2.94
C GLN A 325 17.24 -0.18 4.47
N ILE A 326 17.45 1.02 5.01
CA ILE A 326 17.57 1.27 6.46
C ILE A 326 16.28 1.92 7.00
N GLU A 327 15.10 1.67 6.42
CA GLU A 327 13.87 2.01 7.11
C GLU A 327 13.75 1.07 8.32
N PRO A 328 13.94 1.57 9.57
CA PRO A 328 13.90 0.73 10.74
C PRO A 328 12.56 -0.02 10.75
N THR A 329 12.60 -1.35 10.89
CA THR A 329 11.40 -2.20 10.93
C THR A 329 10.46 -1.64 11.97
N MET A 330 9.25 -1.26 11.55
CA MET A 330 8.28 -0.62 12.44
C MET A 330 7.47 -1.68 13.16
N GLN A 331 8.16 -2.53 13.92
CA GLN A 331 7.51 -3.51 14.77
C GLN A 331 6.86 -2.80 15.97
N ILE A 332 5.54 -2.83 16.01
CA ILE A 332 4.73 -2.22 17.08
C ILE A 332 4.36 -3.25 18.14
N GLU A 333 4.22 -4.52 17.74
CA GLU A 333 3.69 -5.60 18.56
C GLU A 333 4.36 -5.66 19.93
N ASN A 334 3.60 -5.28 20.96
CA ASN A 334 3.96 -5.34 22.37
C ASN A 334 5.15 -4.49 22.82
N VAL A 335 5.65 -3.55 22.00
CA VAL A 335 6.79 -2.70 22.41
C VAL A 335 6.41 -1.27 22.75
N VAL A 336 5.31 -0.74 22.17
CA VAL A 336 4.85 0.60 22.54
C VAL A 336 4.13 0.53 23.88
N MET A 337 4.64 1.29 24.85
CA MET A 337 4.02 1.44 26.18
C MET A 337 3.40 2.81 26.32
N ILE A 338 2.13 2.86 26.74
CA ILE A 338 1.41 4.10 27.01
C ILE A 338 1.10 4.13 28.50
N GLU A 339 1.69 5.08 29.21
CA GLU A 339 1.41 5.34 30.62
C GLU A 339 0.39 6.47 30.72
N TRP A 340 -0.77 6.22 31.31
CA TRP A 340 -1.87 7.16 31.45
C TRP A 340 -1.88 7.82 32.82
N ALA A 341 -2.24 9.10 32.89
CA ALA A 341 -2.49 9.75 34.18
C ALA A 341 -3.84 9.38 34.78
N ASN A 342 -4.88 9.18 33.95
CA ASN A 342 -6.19 8.66 34.33
C ASN A 342 -6.54 7.47 33.40
N ALA A 343 -7.02 6.37 33.97
CA ALA A 343 -7.38 5.17 33.22
C ALA A 343 -8.60 5.39 32.30
N GLU A 344 -9.55 6.23 32.71
CA GLU A 344 -10.78 6.53 31.94
C GLU A 344 -10.47 7.19 30.58
N ASP A 345 -9.30 7.79 30.43
CA ASP A 345 -8.91 8.44 29.18
C ASP A 345 -8.60 7.43 28.07
N ILE A 346 -8.42 6.14 28.40
CA ILE A 346 -8.22 5.05 27.44
C ILE A 346 -9.44 4.90 26.52
N ASP A 347 -10.64 5.04 27.09
CA ASP A 347 -11.92 4.81 26.42
C ASP A 347 -12.33 5.97 25.49
N LEU A 348 -11.57 7.07 25.48
CA LEU A 348 -11.82 8.22 24.61
C LEU A 348 -11.48 7.94 23.13
N ALA A 349 -10.68 6.91 22.85
CA ALA A 349 -10.38 6.49 21.48
C ALA A 349 -11.25 5.28 21.11
N PRO A 350 -11.82 5.26 19.89
CA PRO A 350 -12.76 4.20 19.48
C PRO A 350 -12.08 2.84 19.28
N ALA A 351 -10.81 2.82 18.92
CA ALA A 351 -10.05 1.61 18.67
C ALA A 351 -8.56 1.84 18.95
N TRP A 352 -7.89 0.84 19.53
CA TRP A 352 -6.45 0.84 19.77
C TRP A 352 -5.78 -0.32 19.02
N PRO A 353 -4.53 -0.14 18.55
CA PRO A 353 -3.70 -1.26 18.13
C PRO A 353 -3.25 -2.08 19.34
N GLN A 354 -2.57 -3.21 19.13
CA GLN A 354 -2.01 -4.02 20.20
C GLN A 354 -0.85 -3.30 20.91
N VAL A 355 -1.17 -2.54 21.97
CA VAL A 355 -0.21 -1.75 22.76
C VAL A 355 -0.39 -1.99 24.25
N ASN A 356 0.69 -1.77 25.02
CA ASN A 356 0.66 -1.94 26.46
C ASN A 356 0.20 -0.66 27.14
N HIS A 357 -0.98 -0.68 27.76
CA HIS A 357 -1.45 0.43 28.58
C HIS A 357 -1.08 0.20 30.05
N THR A 358 -0.61 1.25 30.71
CA THR A 358 -0.33 1.27 32.15
C THR A 358 -0.82 2.59 32.75
N VAL A 359 -0.99 2.65 34.06
CA VAL A 359 -1.41 3.88 34.76
C VAL A 359 -0.25 4.41 35.60
N MET A 360 0.08 5.71 35.47
CA MET A 360 1.19 6.36 36.17
C MET A 360 0.98 6.38 37.69
N TYR A 361 -0.22 6.78 38.10
CA TYR A 361 -0.61 6.97 39.48
C TYR A 361 -1.65 5.91 39.85
N GLY A 362 -1.38 5.15 40.91
CA GLY A 362 -2.28 4.09 41.37
C GLY A 362 -1.55 3.06 42.23
N THR A 363 -2.33 2.26 42.95
CA THR A 363 -1.80 1.11 43.70
C THR A 363 -1.16 0.11 42.75
N ALA A 364 -0.24 -0.74 43.24
CA ALA A 364 0.37 -1.77 42.39
C ALA A 364 -0.65 -2.73 41.76
N ALA A 365 -1.83 -2.87 42.39
CA ALA A 365 -2.97 -3.58 41.83
C ALA A 365 -3.55 -2.81 40.63
N GLU A 366 -3.86 -1.52 40.77
CA GLU A 366 -4.36 -0.66 39.68
C GLU A 366 -3.40 -0.57 38.50
N LYS A 367 -2.09 -0.58 38.76
CA LYS A 367 -1.06 -0.58 37.70
C LYS A 367 -1.08 -1.84 36.83
N LYS A 368 -1.64 -2.96 37.31
CA LYS A 368 -1.78 -4.20 36.54
C LYS A 368 -3.07 -4.27 35.70
N ILE A 369 -4.06 -3.41 35.95
CA ILE A 369 -5.43 -3.56 35.44
C ILE A 369 -5.54 -3.31 33.92
N ALA A 370 -4.65 -2.53 33.31
CA ALA A 370 -4.84 -2.09 31.93
C ALA A 370 -4.17 -2.97 30.84
N ARG A 371 -4.08 -4.29 31.05
CA ARG A 371 -3.87 -5.23 29.91
C ARG A 371 -5.18 -5.53 29.17
N HIS A 372 -6.18 -4.68 29.33
CA HIS A 372 -7.34 -4.69 28.44
C HIS A 372 -6.85 -4.32 27.05
N THR A 373 -6.57 -5.35 26.25
CA THR A 373 -6.78 -5.30 24.82
C THR A 373 -8.22 -4.86 24.68
N ALA A 374 -8.46 -3.58 24.38
CA ALA A 374 -9.77 -3.17 23.89
C ALA A 374 -10.15 -4.19 22.82
N PRO A 375 -11.37 -4.78 22.84
CA PRO A 375 -11.74 -5.78 21.85
C PRO A 375 -11.40 -5.21 20.48
N HIS A 376 -10.50 -5.90 19.76
CA HIS A 376 -10.03 -5.45 18.46
C HIS A 376 -11.29 -5.11 17.64
N PRO A 377 -11.39 -3.95 16.95
CA PRO A 377 -12.62 -3.58 16.22
C PRO A 377 -13.04 -4.63 15.17
N VAL A 378 -12.17 -5.58 14.85
CA VAL A 378 -12.49 -6.74 14.00
C VAL A 378 -13.38 -7.74 14.74
N ALA A 379 -13.22 -7.92 16.05
CA ALA A 379 -14.11 -8.75 16.86
C ALA A 379 -15.53 -8.16 16.92
N LEU A 380 -15.68 -6.84 17.05
CA LEU A 380 -16.99 -6.19 17.00
C LEU A 380 -17.63 -6.20 15.59
N LEU A 381 -16.82 -6.14 14.53
CA LEU A 381 -17.30 -6.29 13.15
C LEU A 381 -17.65 -7.75 12.80
N GLN A 382 -16.94 -8.73 13.37
CA GLN A 382 -17.27 -10.14 13.23
C GLN A 382 -18.52 -10.50 14.04
N GLU A 383 -18.64 -10.03 15.29
CA GLU A 383 -19.85 -10.24 16.10
C GLU A 383 -21.09 -9.58 15.48
N SER A 384 -20.95 -8.40 14.84
CA SER A 384 -22.07 -7.79 14.11
C SER A 384 -22.35 -8.44 12.75
N ALA A 385 -21.36 -9.10 12.14
CA ALA A 385 -21.59 -9.91 10.93
C ALA A 385 -22.28 -11.23 11.28
N GLU A 386 -21.84 -11.92 12.34
CA GLU A 386 -22.44 -13.14 12.85
C GLU A 386 -23.85 -12.88 13.39
N ALA A 387 -24.08 -11.77 14.11
CA ALA A 387 -25.43 -11.38 14.55
C ALA A 387 -26.37 -11.04 13.37
N ASN A 388 -25.85 -10.50 12.27
CA ASN A 388 -26.66 -10.27 11.07
C ASN A 388 -26.91 -11.57 10.28
N GLU A 389 -26.03 -12.56 10.37
CA GLU A 389 -26.21 -13.88 9.77
C GLU A 389 -27.26 -14.70 10.55
N GLU A 390 -27.29 -14.62 11.88
CA GLU A 390 -28.33 -15.23 12.72
C GLU A 390 -29.73 -14.60 12.51
N VAL A 391 -29.79 -13.28 12.26
CA VAL A 391 -31.05 -12.60 11.91
C VAL A 391 -31.52 -13.00 10.50
N ALA A 392 -30.59 -13.17 9.55
CA ALA A 392 -30.93 -13.65 8.21
C ALA A 392 -31.40 -15.11 8.19
N GLU A 393 -30.90 -15.96 9.09
CA GLU A 393 -31.38 -17.35 9.23
C GLU A 393 -32.75 -17.44 9.92
N SER A 394 -33.09 -16.51 10.81
CA SER A 394 -34.42 -16.47 11.46
C SER A 394 -35.51 -15.86 10.60
N GLU A 395 -35.20 -14.90 9.70
CA GLU A 395 -36.18 -14.37 8.74
C GLU A 395 -36.59 -15.39 7.65
N VAL A 396 -35.77 -16.42 7.39
CA VAL A 396 -36.11 -17.47 6.41
C VAL A 396 -37.08 -18.52 6.99
N GLU A 397 -37.18 -18.66 8.31
CA GLU A 397 -38.14 -19.59 8.94
C GLU A 397 -39.54 -18.97 9.17
N GLU A 398 -39.70 -17.65 9.17
CA GLU A 398 -41.02 -17.01 9.38
C GLU A 398 -41.88 -16.88 8.10
N ASP A 399 -41.28 -17.00 6.91
CA ASP A 399 -41.99 -16.88 5.63
C ASP A 399 -42.75 -18.15 5.20
N GLU A 400 -42.62 -19.28 5.91
CA GLU A 400 -43.42 -20.49 5.66
C GLU A 400 -44.75 -20.54 6.44
N GLN A 401 -45.05 -19.58 7.32
CA GLN A 401 -46.20 -19.69 8.23
C GLN A 401 -47.32 -18.64 8.11
N THR A 402 -47.28 -17.73 7.14
CA THR A 402 -48.37 -16.72 6.97
C THR A 402 -49.01 -16.73 5.58
N GLY A 403 -49.47 -17.89 5.16
CA GLY A 403 -50.52 -18.00 4.14
C GLY A 403 -51.91 -17.78 4.76
N LEU A 404 -52.64 -16.79 4.24
CA LEU A 404 -54.09 -16.51 4.41
C LEU A 404 -54.46 -15.48 5.51
N THR A 405 -54.71 -14.23 5.10
CA THR A 405 -56.08 -13.71 4.89
C THR A 405 -55.99 -12.31 4.29
N ALA A 406 -56.43 -12.16 3.04
CA ALA A 406 -56.71 -10.87 2.44
C ALA A 406 -58.11 -10.41 2.88
N GLN A 407 -58.19 -9.31 3.63
CA GLN A 407 -59.41 -8.53 3.75
C GLN A 407 -59.15 -7.10 3.29
N ASP A 408 -59.76 -6.86 2.14
CA ASP A 408 -60.18 -5.61 1.55
C ASP A 408 -60.94 -4.76 2.58
N ASP A 409 -60.58 -3.48 2.71
CA ASP A 409 -61.50 -2.40 3.07
C ASP A 409 -60.77 -1.06 2.97
N GLY A 410 -61.04 -0.35 1.87
CA GLY A 410 -60.73 1.08 1.76
C GLY A 410 -61.72 1.91 2.58
N LYS A 411 -61.24 2.96 3.26
CA LYS A 411 -62.06 4.15 3.50
C LYS A 411 -61.24 5.41 3.77
N THR A 412 -61.57 6.42 2.97
CA THR A 412 -61.25 7.83 3.08
C THR A 412 -61.76 8.46 4.37
N THR A 413 -61.03 9.44 4.92
CA THR A 413 -61.57 10.75 5.36
C THR A 413 -60.46 11.76 5.63
N LYS A 414 -60.59 12.92 4.97
CA LYS A 414 -60.10 14.23 5.42
C LYS A 414 -60.89 14.67 6.65
N GLU A 415 -60.26 15.45 7.55
CA GLU A 415 -60.78 16.56 8.36
C GLU A 415 -59.70 16.87 9.42
N SER A 416 -58.99 18.00 9.36
CA SER A 416 -59.35 19.37 9.75
C SER A 416 -59.18 19.66 11.25
N GLU A 417 -58.43 20.74 11.49
CA GLU A 417 -58.66 21.76 12.53
C GLU A 417 -58.20 21.57 13.99
N SER A 418 -57.41 22.58 14.37
CA SER A 418 -57.52 23.40 15.58
C SER A 418 -57.05 22.86 16.95
N ASN A 419 -56.02 23.52 17.49
CA ASN A 419 -56.04 24.25 18.77
C ASN A 419 -54.60 24.76 19.02
N GLU A 420 -54.30 26.05 18.88
CA GLU A 420 -54.56 27.14 19.84
C GLU A 420 -54.26 26.82 21.31
N GLY A 421 -53.37 27.63 21.91
CA GLY A 421 -53.49 27.97 23.32
C GLY A 421 -52.19 28.10 24.12
N PHE A 422 -51.98 29.30 24.66
CA PHE A 422 -51.29 29.61 25.94
C PHE A 422 -49.75 29.65 25.93
N LEU A 423 -49.04 30.66 26.45
CA LEU A 423 -49.38 31.94 27.10
C LEU A 423 -48.17 32.88 26.98
N SER A 424 -48.46 34.15 26.72
CA SER A 424 -47.57 35.28 26.94
C SER A 424 -47.54 35.66 28.43
N GLY A 425 -46.39 36.15 28.90
CA GLY A 425 -46.26 36.74 30.24
C GLY A 425 -44.99 37.63 30.32
N PRO A 426 -45.06 38.87 30.82
CA PRO A 426 -44.09 39.92 30.55
C PRO A 426 -43.04 40.06 31.66
N PHE A 427 -41.82 40.50 31.32
CA PHE A 427 -40.95 41.15 32.30
C PHE A 427 -40.32 42.43 31.75
N ALA A 428 -40.37 43.42 32.63
CA ALA A 428 -40.29 44.83 32.37
C ALA A 428 -38.86 45.35 32.20
N ARG A 429 -38.82 46.49 31.51
CA ARG A 429 -37.71 47.45 31.44
C ARG A 429 -37.13 47.76 32.83
N VAL A 430 -35.79 47.81 32.91
CA VAL A 430 -35.09 48.81 33.72
C VAL A 430 -34.04 49.49 32.84
N ARG A 431 -34.26 50.78 32.59
CA ARG A 431 -33.28 51.75 32.10
C ARG A 431 -32.29 52.02 33.23
N GLY A 432 -31.00 52.00 32.93
CA GLY A 432 -29.95 52.60 33.75
C GLY A 432 -28.94 53.29 32.84
N LEU A 433 -29.10 54.60 32.70
CA LEU A 433 -28.04 55.51 32.26
C LEU A 433 -26.86 55.42 33.23
N PHE A 434 -25.63 55.36 32.73
CA PHE A 434 -24.52 56.05 33.39
C PHE A 434 -23.49 56.56 32.36
N LEU A 435 -23.13 57.82 32.57
CA LEU A 435 -22.28 58.70 31.79
C LEU A 435 -20.79 58.51 32.11
N SER A 436 -19.95 59.10 31.23
CA SER A 436 -18.55 59.51 31.43
C SER A 436 -17.53 58.37 31.46
N GLY A 437 -16.36 58.44 30.84
CA GLY A 437 -15.51 59.58 30.50
C GLY A 437 -14.10 59.18 30.95
N GLY A 438 -13.10 59.24 30.07
CA GLY A 438 -11.74 58.82 30.46
C GLY A 438 -10.81 58.53 29.30
N SER A 439 -10.44 59.58 28.58
CA SER A 439 -9.20 59.68 27.82
C SER A 439 -8.00 59.40 28.73
N ASN A 440 -7.12 58.48 28.34
CA ASN A 440 -5.76 58.45 28.89
C ASN A 440 -4.76 58.20 27.76
N ALA A 441 -4.24 59.31 27.23
CA ALA A 441 -3.00 59.35 26.49
C ALA A 441 -1.86 59.40 27.52
N GLY A 442 -0.87 58.52 27.38
CA GLY A 442 0.26 58.45 28.30
C GLY A 442 1.45 57.75 27.65
N ASP A 443 2.38 58.59 27.22
CA ASP A 443 3.84 58.43 27.23
C ASP A 443 4.51 57.21 26.59
N ARG A 444 5.14 57.49 25.45
CA ARG A 444 6.40 56.87 25.04
C ARG A 444 7.57 57.64 25.66
N PRO A 445 8.55 57.00 26.31
CA PRO A 445 9.86 57.59 26.45
C PRO A 445 10.72 57.25 25.23
N GLN A 446 11.33 58.27 24.64
CA GLN A 446 12.57 58.15 23.87
C GLN A 446 13.73 58.01 24.86
N VAL A 447 14.56 56.97 24.72
CA VAL A 447 16.03 57.01 24.77
C VAL A 447 16.55 55.93 23.84
#